data_AF-A0A522ATS8-F1
#
_entry.id   AF-A0A522ATS8-F1
#
_cell.length_a   1.000
_cell.length_b   1.000
_cell.length_c   1.000
_cell.angle_alpha   90.00
_cell.angle_beta   90.00
_cell.angle_gamma   90.00
#
_symmetry.space_group_name_H-M   'P 1'
#
loop_
_entity.id
_entity.type
_entity.pdbx_description
1 polymer ?
#
loop_
_entity_poly.entity_id
_entity_poly.type
_entity_poly.pdbx_seq_one_letter_code
_entity_poly.pdbx_strand_id
1 'polypeptide(L)'
;MKKIKRKSAGNPLRLPAFVIGYAAPEPPPPGFLAAWFDQEYGGPLTIQLSRDPGTTRFEAHHGPWAALVETSLPQSTADAWHERLQWSHTRAAQILPLKMTGRESRDIVLLLSRLARGLTVLTGGTAYDTATESYLNPSDWTDRPLRDFRIADHLRIEQVEGRADGRVWFHTRGLSKFGVEDLETYRAPGLSERPVIEAFTEMAEALTLLGRAPNVGESFDVPGFNKPVRVVRHRTDQSYSIRLNLREVEWE
;
A
#
# COMPACT_ATOMS: atom_id res chain seq x y z
N MET A 1 -16.89 -41.04 -13.90
CA MET A 1 -16.98 -39.61 -13.53
C MET A 1 -15.58 -39.00 -13.47
N LYS A 2 -15.21 -38.12 -14.42
CA LYS A 2 -13.91 -37.45 -14.42
C LYS A 2 -13.94 -36.27 -13.44
N LYS A 3 -13.09 -36.30 -12.42
CA LYS A 3 -12.89 -35.17 -11.49
C LYS A 3 -12.33 -33.98 -12.28
N ILE A 4 -13.12 -32.92 -12.43
CA ILE A 4 -12.68 -31.65 -12.98
C ILE A 4 -11.74 -31.03 -11.95
N LYS A 5 -10.43 -31.02 -12.25
CA LYS A 5 -9.46 -30.24 -11.47
C LYS A 5 -9.77 -28.76 -11.71
N ARG A 6 -10.17 -28.06 -10.65
CA ARG A 6 -10.24 -26.59 -10.61
C ARG A 6 -8.86 -26.09 -11.03
N LYS A 7 -8.77 -25.38 -12.17
CA LYS A 7 -7.56 -24.61 -12.50
C LYS A 7 -7.33 -23.67 -11.31
N SER A 8 -6.21 -23.84 -10.62
CA SER A 8 -5.71 -22.82 -9.71
C SER A 8 -5.72 -21.51 -10.49
N ALA A 9 -6.43 -20.51 -9.98
CA ALA A 9 -6.26 -19.14 -10.47
C ALA A 9 -4.75 -18.90 -10.51
N GLY A 10 -4.23 -18.49 -11.68
CA GLY A 10 -2.82 -18.16 -11.83
C GLY A 10 -2.43 -17.19 -10.71
N ASN A 11 -1.19 -17.30 -10.22
CA ASN A 11 -0.65 -16.40 -9.22
C ASN A 11 -1.04 -14.97 -9.63
N PRO A 12 -1.87 -14.25 -8.86
CA PRO A 12 -2.21 -12.89 -9.23
C PRO A 12 -0.88 -12.17 -9.41
N LEU A 13 -0.72 -11.47 -10.54
CA LEU A 13 0.42 -10.57 -10.73
C LEU A 13 0.61 -9.81 -9.42
N ARG A 14 1.78 -9.97 -8.79
CA ARG A 14 2.06 -9.34 -7.49
C ARG A 14 2.09 -7.84 -7.77
N LEU A 15 0.97 -7.16 -7.52
CA LEU A 15 0.86 -5.73 -7.72
C LEU A 15 2.03 -5.06 -6.97
N PRO A 16 2.77 -4.15 -7.63
CA PRO A 16 3.83 -3.43 -6.94
C PRO A 16 3.21 -2.58 -5.84
N ALA A 17 3.95 -2.33 -4.75
CA ALA A 17 3.47 -1.41 -3.71
C ALA A 17 3.38 0.01 -4.27
N PHE A 18 4.36 0.40 -5.07
CA PHE A 18 4.41 1.71 -5.73
C PHE A 18 4.82 1.56 -7.19
N VAL A 19 4.22 2.39 -8.04
CA VAL A 19 4.69 2.68 -9.40
C VAL A 19 5.12 4.14 -9.42
N ILE A 20 6.27 4.46 -10.02
CA ILE A 20 6.79 5.83 -10.05
C ILE A 20 6.96 6.24 -11.50
N GLY A 21 6.19 7.22 -11.96
CA GLY A 21 6.37 7.82 -13.28
C GLY A 21 7.44 8.92 -13.21
N TYR A 22 8.36 8.95 -14.15
CA TYR A 22 9.46 9.92 -14.13
C TYR A 22 9.15 11.17 -14.94
N ALA A 23 9.62 12.32 -14.47
CA ALA A 23 9.79 13.51 -15.32
C ALA A 23 11.21 13.55 -15.94
N ALA A 24 12.20 13.03 -15.22
CA ALA A 24 13.57 12.91 -15.70
C ALA A 24 13.69 11.94 -16.91
N PRO A 25 14.60 12.20 -17.86
CA PRO A 25 14.76 11.38 -19.04
C PRO A 25 15.36 10.01 -18.75
N GLU A 26 16.16 9.87 -17.69
CA GLU A 26 16.83 8.62 -17.29
C GLU A 26 16.57 8.27 -15.81
N PRO A 27 16.49 6.97 -15.47
CA PRO A 27 16.39 6.55 -14.08
C PRO A 27 17.66 6.90 -13.30
N PRO A 28 17.55 7.20 -12.00
CA PRO A 28 18.72 7.43 -11.18
C PRO A 28 19.53 6.13 -11.05
N PRO A 29 20.87 6.19 -11.08
CA PRO A 29 21.70 5.06 -10.72
C PRO A 29 21.34 4.55 -9.32
N PRO A 30 21.36 3.23 -9.05
CA PRO A 30 20.96 2.70 -7.74
C PRO A 30 21.76 3.29 -6.56
N GLY A 31 23.03 3.63 -6.77
CA GLY A 31 23.88 4.27 -5.76
C GLY A 31 23.42 5.69 -5.37
N PHE A 32 22.76 6.43 -6.26
CA PHE A 32 22.18 7.74 -5.93
C PHE A 32 20.99 7.59 -5.00
N LEU A 33 20.14 6.57 -5.23
CA LEU A 33 19.04 6.27 -4.33
C LEU A 33 19.55 5.88 -2.93
N ALA A 34 20.61 5.08 -2.85
CA ALA A 34 21.24 4.72 -1.59
C ALA A 34 21.83 5.92 -0.85
N ALA A 35 22.62 6.75 -1.54
CA ALA A 35 23.20 7.96 -0.96
C ALA A 35 22.11 8.92 -0.45
N TRP A 36 21.05 9.13 -1.23
CA TRP A 36 19.91 9.94 -0.82
C TRP A 36 19.20 9.35 0.41
N PHE A 37 18.93 8.04 0.40
CA PHE A 37 18.27 7.37 1.52
C PHE A 37 19.09 7.48 2.80
N ASP A 38 20.41 7.28 2.72
CA ASP A 38 21.31 7.34 3.87
C ASP A 38 21.37 8.74 4.47
N GLN A 39 21.38 9.76 3.61
CA GLN A 39 21.34 11.16 4.02
C GLN A 39 20.02 11.51 4.71
N GLU A 40 18.88 11.09 4.16
CA GLU A 40 17.55 11.47 4.65
C GLU A 40 17.11 10.66 5.87
N TYR A 41 17.47 9.37 5.92
CA TYR A 41 16.92 8.41 6.87
C TYR A 41 17.97 7.75 7.78
N GLY A 42 19.25 8.09 7.64
CA GLY A 42 20.30 7.69 8.57
C GLY A 42 21.00 6.36 8.26
N GLY A 43 20.64 5.69 7.16
CA GLY A 43 21.38 4.58 6.54
C GLY A 43 21.79 3.39 7.44
N PRO A 44 22.55 2.42 6.89
CA PRO A 44 22.85 2.28 5.47
C PRO A 44 21.71 1.60 4.70
N LEU A 45 21.52 2.00 3.44
CA LEU A 45 20.76 1.29 2.42
C LEU A 45 21.73 0.53 1.52
N THR A 46 21.74 -0.79 1.65
CA THR A 46 22.59 -1.65 0.84
C THR A 46 21.87 -2.05 -0.44
N ILE A 47 22.51 -1.83 -1.59
CA ILE A 47 22.01 -2.23 -2.90
C ILE A 47 22.67 -3.54 -3.33
N GLN A 48 21.87 -4.55 -3.65
CA GLN A 48 22.31 -5.79 -4.26
C GLN A 48 21.84 -5.83 -5.71
N LEU A 49 22.79 -5.69 -6.64
CA LEU A 49 22.53 -5.74 -8.07
C LEU A 49 22.37 -7.20 -8.52
N SER A 50 21.51 -7.43 -9.52
CA SER A 50 21.52 -8.72 -10.22
C SER A 50 22.87 -8.95 -10.90
N ARG A 51 23.24 -10.23 -11.07
CA ARG A 51 24.47 -10.62 -11.78
C ARG A 51 24.37 -10.43 -13.28
N ASP A 52 23.16 -10.21 -13.79
CA ASP A 52 22.91 -10.02 -15.21
C ASP A 52 23.27 -8.59 -15.64
N PRO A 53 24.21 -8.41 -16.58
CA PRO A 53 24.60 -7.09 -17.05
C PRO A 53 23.41 -6.35 -17.69
N GLY A 54 23.22 -5.08 -17.32
CA GLY A 54 22.18 -4.22 -17.89
C GLY A 54 20.80 -4.32 -17.22
N THR A 55 20.65 -5.07 -16.12
CA THR A 55 19.40 -5.06 -15.37
C THR A 55 19.21 -3.75 -14.62
N THR A 56 18.04 -3.16 -14.76
CA THR A 56 17.56 -2.00 -13.98
C THR A 56 16.91 -2.43 -12.65
N ARG A 57 17.06 -3.70 -12.30
CA ARG A 57 16.43 -4.36 -11.16
C ARG A 57 17.48 -4.69 -10.09
N PHE A 58 17.18 -4.33 -8.85
CA PHE A 58 18.05 -4.56 -7.70
C PHE A 58 17.24 -4.75 -6.42
N GLU A 59 17.86 -5.38 -5.42
CA GLU A 59 17.31 -5.44 -4.08
C GLU A 59 17.90 -4.30 -3.24
N ALA A 60 17.05 -3.58 -2.53
CA ALA A 60 17.42 -2.55 -1.58
C ALA A 60 17.15 -3.07 -0.16
N HIS A 61 18.19 -3.08 0.67
CA HIS A 61 18.16 -3.66 2.02
C HIS A 61 18.48 -2.58 3.05
N HIS A 62 17.66 -2.48 4.08
CA HIS A 62 17.93 -1.68 5.27
C HIS A 62 17.69 -2.54 6.50
N GLY A 63 18.78 -2.93 7.18
CA GLY A 63 18.71 -3.93 8.25
C GLY A 63 18.12 -5.26 7.75
N PRO A 64 17.09 -5.82 8.42
CA PRO A 64 16.42 -7.05 8.00
C PRO A 64 15.37 -6.84 6.90
N TRP A 65 15.02 -5.59 6.58
CA TRP A 65 13.95 -5.26 5.66
C TRP A 65 14.48 -5.09 4.25
N ALA A 66 13.74 -5.65 3.28
CA ALA A 66 14.20 -5.68 1.89
C ALA A 66 13.05 -5.40 0.91
N ALA A 67 13.37 -4.61 -0.10
CA ALA A 67 12.49 -4.28 -1.21
C ALA A 67 13.17 -4.61 -2.54
N LEU A 68 12.35 -4.93 -3.52
CA LEU A 68 12.79 -5.08 -4.90
C LEU A 68 12.44 -3.82 -5.65
N VAL A 69 13.43 -3.21 -6.28
CA VAL A 69 13.27 -1.99 -7.07
C VAL A 69 13.62 -2.32 -8.52
N GLU A 70 12.77 -1.88 -9.44
CA GLU A 70 13.05 -1.92 -10.87
C GLU A 70 12.88 -0.51 -11.41
N THR A 71 14.01 0.14 -11.74
CA THR A 71 14.03 1.56 -12.10
C THR A 71 13.72 1.83 -13.56
N SER A 72 13.64 0.81 -14.41
CA SER A 72 13.15 0.96 -15.77
C SER A 72 12.31 -0.26 -16.11
N LEU A 73 11.00 -0.06 -16.18
CA LEU A 73 10.07 -1.10 -16.60
C LEU A 73 10.25 -1.43 -18.09
N PRO A 74 9.97 -2.67 -18.50
CA PRO A 74 9.76 -2.99 -19.92
C PRO A 74 8.65 -2.11 -20.52
N GLN A 75 8.81 -1.70 -21.79
CA GLN A 75 7.87 -0.77 -22.45
C GLN A 75 6.42 -1.24 -22.36
N SER A 76 6.16 -2.53 -22.60
CA SER A 76 4.81 -3.10 -22.49
C SER A 76 4.18 -2.94 -21.11
N THR A 77 4.98 -2.96 -20.04
CA THR A 77 4.51 -2.76 -18.67
C THR A 77 4.33 -1.27 -18.36
N ALA A 78 5.24 -0.42 -18.84
CA ALA A 78 5.09 1.03 -18.73
C ALA A 78 3.84 1.53 -19.46
N ASP A 79 3.57 1.05 -20.68
CA ASP A 79 2.40 1.39 -21.48
C ASP A 79 1.10 0.97 -20.79
N ALA A 80 1.06 -0.22 -20.19
CA ALA A 80 -0.11 -0.68 -19.43
C ALA A 80 -0.41 0.21 -18.22
N TRP A 81 0.62 0.69 -17.52
CA TRP A 81 0.45 1.67 -16.45
C TRP A 81 0.04 3.04 -16.98
N HIS A 82 0.61 3.47 -18.10
CA HIS A 82 0.24 4.71 -18.77
C HIS A 82 -1.25 4.71 -19.16
N GLU A 83 -1.73 3.66 -19.81
CA GLU A 83 -3.13 3.49 -20.17
C GLU A 83 -4.03 3.41 -18.93
N ARG A 84 -3.61 2.70 -17.88
CA ARG A 84 -4.42 2.56 -16.66
C ARG A 84 -4.54 3.87 -15.88
N LEU A 85 -3.43 4.59 -15.72
CA LEU A 85 -3.34 5.78 -14.87
C LEU A 85 -3.65 7.07 -15.62
N GLN A 86 -3.61 7.03 -16.95
CA GLN A 86 -3.80 8.20 -17.82
C GLN A 86 -2.85 9.36 -17.47
N TRP A 87 -1.68 9.04 -16.91
CA TRP A 87 -0.65 10.01 -16.54
C TRP A 87 0.28 10.33 -17.71
N SER A 88 1.01 11.44 -17.66
CA SER A 88 1.88 11.87 -18.78
C SER A 88 3.24 11.17 -18.84
N HIS A 89 3.57 10.33 -17.86
CA HIS A 89 4.88 9.69 -17.76
C HIS A 89 5.03 8.56 -18.78
N THR A 90 6.12 8.61 -19.55
CA THR A 90 6.48 7.57 -20.55
C THR A 90 7.44 6.53 -19.99
N ARG A 91 8.15 6.86 -18.91
CA ARG A 91 9.03 5.95 -18.18
C ARG A 91 8.50 5.77 -16.77
N ALA A 92 8.65 4.55 -16.25
CA ALA A 92 8.24 4.22 -14.90
C ALA A 92 9.20 3.27 -14.20
N ALA A 93 9.18 3.35 -12.88
CA ALA A 93 9.73 2.41 -11.92
C ALA A 93 8.62 1.62 -11.26
N GLN A 94 8.98 0.50 -10.63
CA GLN A 94 8.14 -0.14 -9.64
C GLN A 94 8.93 -0.60 -8.42
N ILE A 95 8.24 -0.66 -7.29
CA ILE A 95 8.78 -1.16 -6.03
C ILE A 95 7.88 -2.27 -5.51
N LEU A 96 8.47 -3.42 -5.19
CA LEU A 96 7.75 -4.58 -4.65
C LEU A 96 8.33 -4.99 -3.28
N PRO A 97 7.48 -5.44 -2.34
CA PRO A 97 7.96 -6.12 -1.15
C PRO A 97 8.66 -7.43 -1.53
N LEU A 98 9.86 -7.71 -1.03
CA LEU A 98 10.50 -9.02 -1.24
C LEU A 98 9.86 -10.09 -0.36
N LYS A 99 9.84 -9.84 0.95
CA LYS A 99 9.20 -10.68 1.96
C LYS A 99 8.34 -9.79 2.84
N MET A 100 7.12 -10.23 3.13
CA MET A 100 6.29 -9.63 4.17
C MET A 100 5.98 -10.71 5.19
N THR A 101 6.46 -10.52 6.41
CA THR A 101 5.99 -11.26 7.58
C THR A 101 5.03 -10.35 8.34
N GLY A 102 3.96 -10.89 8.93
CA GLY A 102 2.87 -10.07 9.48
C GLY A 102 3.32 -9.08 10.56
N ARG A 103 4.34 -9.43 11.36
CA ARG A 103 4.85 -8.59 12.46
C ARG A 103 5.80 -7.47 12.02
N GLU A 104 6.50 -7.62 10.90
CA GLU A 104 7.48 -6.63 10.38
C GLU A 104 6.88 -5.80 9.24
N SER A 105 5.58 -5.95 8.99
CA SER A 105 4.89 -5.34 7.86
C SER A 105 5.01 -3.81 7.85
N ARG A 106 4.98 -3.17 9.03
CA ARG A 106 5.10 -1.72 9.17
C ARG A 106 6.45 -1.20 8.70
N ASP A 107 7.54 -1.82 9.14
CA ASP A 107 8.88 -1.41 8.76
C ASP A 107 9.14 -1.63 7.26
N ILE A 108 8.62 -2.74 6.71
CA ILE A 108 8.70 -3.01 5.28
C ILE A 108 7.92 -1.97 4.49
N VAL A 109 6.67 -1.66 4.88
CA VAL A 109 5.86 -0.62 4.21
C VAL A 109 6.55 0.73 4.30
N LEU A 110 7.15 1.06 5.44
CA LEU A 110 7.88 2.30 5.63
C LEU A 110 9.10 2.38 4.70
N LEU A 111 9.90 1.30 4.62
CA LEU A 111 11.01 1.18 3.65
C LEU A 111 10.52 1.38 2.22
N LEU A 112 9.45 0.70 1.80
CA LEU A 112 8.87 0.82 0.46
C LEU A 112 8.45 2.25 0.15
N SER A 113 7.78 2.91 1.10
CA SER A 113 7.36 4.31 0.97
C SER A 113 8.54 5.27 0.90
N ARG A 114 9.63 5.02 1.66
CA ARG A 114 10.84 5.87 1.60
C ARG A 114 11.60 5.71 0.29
N LEU A 115 11.69 4.48 -0.23
CA LEU A 115 12.26 4.24 -1.56
C LEU A 115 11.41 4.89 -2.67
N ALA A 116 10.07 4.81 -2.56
CA ALA A 116 9.16 5.47 -3.49
C ALA A 116 9.36 6.99 -3.47
N ARG A 117 9.36 7.61 -2.29
CA ARG A 117 9.66 9.04 -2.13
C ARG A 117 11.01 9.40 -2.76
N GLY A 118 12.06 8.63 -2.48
CA GLY A 118 13.39 8.86 -3.03
C GLY A 118 13.40 8.91 -4.55
N LEU A 119 12.79 7.91 -5.19
CA LEU A 119 12.65 7.91 -6.65
C LEU A 119 11.81 9.08 -7.15
N THR A 120 10.69 9.38 -6.50
CA THR A 120 9.83 10.53 -6.85
C THR A 120 10.61 11.85 -6.81
N VAL A 121 11.35 12.11 -5.72
CA VAL A 121 12.15 13.32 -5.54
C VAL A 121 13.31 13.38 -6.55
N LEU A 122 14.10 12.30 -6.66
CA LEU A 122 15.28 12.26 -7.52
C LEU A 122 14.95 12.40 -9.02
N THR A 123 13.74 12.02 -9.42
CA THR A 123 13.28 12.10 -10.82
C THR A 123 12.31 13.24 -11.11
N GLY A 124 11.94 14.03 -10.10
CA GLY A 124 10.86 15.03 -10.20
C GLY A 124 9.53 14.45 -10.68
N GLY A 125 9.30 13.16 -10.39
CA GLY A 125 8.19 12.37 -10.92
C GLY A 125 6.94 12.35 -10.03
N THR A 126 6.06 11.38 -10.26
CA THR A 126 4.87 11.13 -9.44
C THR A 126 4.82 9.66 -9.05
N ALA A 127 4.66 9.36 -7.76
CA ALA A 127 4.39 8.00 -7.30
C ALA A 127 2.89 7.72 -7.31
N TYR A 128 2.54 6.46 -7.54
CA TYR A 128 1.21 5.91 -7.41
C TYR A 128 1.25 4.77 -6.40
N ASP A 129 0.59 4.96 -5.26
CA ASP A 129 0.34 3.91 -4.26
C ASP A 129 -0.79 3.02 -4.77
N THR A 130 -0.48 1.77 -5.10
CA THR A 130 -1.46 0.87 -5.74
C THR A 130 -2.55 0.42 -4.77
N ALA A 131 -2.29 0.40 -3.47
CA ALA A 131 -3.22 -0.11 -2.48
C ALA A 131 -4.24 0.97 -2.07
N THR A 132 -3.80 2.23 -1.97
CA THR A 132 -4.70 3.37 -1.69
C THR A 132 -5.26 4.02 -2.96
N GLU A 133 -4.70 3.69 -4.12
CA GLU A 133 -4.91 4.38 -5.42
C GLU A 133 -4.67 5.89 -5.32
N SER A 134 -3.61 6.28 -4.62
CA SER A 134 -3.24 7.68 -4.40
C SER A 134 -2.05 8.08 -5.25
N TYR A 135 -2.08 9.30 -5.78
CA TYR A 135 -0.93 9.93 -6.43
C TYR A 135 -0.16 10.79 -5.42
N LEU A 136 1.16 10.72 -5.47
CA LEU A 136 2.06 11.43 -4.57
C LEU A 136 3.18 12.09 -5.39
N ASN A 137 3.09 13.40 -5.57
CA ASN A 137 4.15 14.24 -6.11
C ASN A 137 5.22 14.50 -5.02
N PRO A 138 6.39 15.08 -5.35
CA PRO A 138 7.45 15.32 -4.37
C PRO A 138 6.97 16.13 -3.14
N SER A 139 6.02 17.05 -3.32
CA SER A 139 5.44 17.87 -2.25
C SER A 139 4.39 17.17 -1.40
N ASP A 140 3.79 16.09 -1.89
CA ASP A 140 2.64 15.44 -1.25
C ASP A 140 3.10 14.44 -0.16
N TRP A 141 4.37 14.07 -0.19
CA TRP A 141 4.96 13.18 0.80
C TRP A 141 5.07 13.86 2.15
N THR A 142 4.45 13.26 3.17
CA THR A 142 4.73 13.62 4.55
C THR A 142 6.07 12.99 4.96
N ASP A 143 7.11 13.83 5.02
CA ASP A 143 8.44 13.35 5.38
C ASP A 143 8.54 13.12 6.89
N ARG A 144 8.80 11.86 7.27
CA ARG A 144 9.03 11.48 8.66
C ARG A 144 10.27 10.60 8.76
N PRO A 145 11.00 10.66 9.88
CA PRO A 145 12.09 9.73 10.15
C PRO A 145 11.64 8.27 10.00
N LEU A 146 12.57 7.38 9.65
CA LEU A 146 12.30 5.95 9.44
C LEU A 146 11.83 5.20 10.70
N ARG A 147 11.83 5.86 11.87
CA ARG A 147 11.34 5.31 13.14
C ARG A 147 9.95 5.81 13.55
N ASP A 148 9.39 6.79 12.83
CA ASP A 148 8.07 7.37 13.16
C ASP A 148 7.03 6.86 12.16
N PHE A 149 6.61 5.61 12.35
CA PHE A 149 5.51 5.01 11.59
C PHE A 149 4.18 5.63 12.01
N ARG A 150 3.38 6.05 11.03
CA ARG A 150 2.00 6.52 11.22
C ARG A 150 1.10 5.84 10.21
N ILE A 151 0.11 5.07 10.69
CA ILE A 151 -0.81 4.36 9.79
C ILE A 151 -1.58 5.31 8.86
N ALA A 152 -1.89 6.52 9.32
CA ALA A 152 -2.61 7.53 8.54
C ALA A 152 -1.86 7.95 7.26
N ASP A 153 -0.53 7.88 7.23
CA ASP A 153 0.25 8.19 6.03
C ASP A 153 0.18 7.06 4.97
N HIS A 154 -0.35 5.90 5.36
CA HIS A 154 -0.39 4.69 4.54
C HIS A 154 -1.81 4.19 4.30
N LEU A 155 -2.83 4.94 4.72
CA LEU A 155 -4.22 4.55 4.64
C LEU A 155 -5.04 5.67 4.00
N ARG A 156 -6.05 5.30 3.22
CA ARG A 156 -7.12 6.20 2.82
C ARG A 156 -8.43 5.71 3.43
N ILE A 157 -9.24 6.63 3.94
CA ILE A 157 -10.59 6.33 4.41
C ILE A 157 -11.54 7.02 3.43
N GLU A 158 -12.43 6.24 2.83
CA GLU A 158 -13.37 6.68 1.82
C GLU A 158 -14.77 6.77 2.41
N GLN A 159 -15.51 7.78 1.96
CA GLN A 159 -16.93 7.93 2.21
C GLN A 159 -17.68 7.86 0.87
N VAL A 160 -18.60 6.91 0.75
CA VAL A 160 -19.41 6.72 -0.45
C VAL A 160 -20.87 6.92 -0.10
N GLU A 161 -21.43 8.01 -0.58
CA GLU A 161 -22.85 8.37 -0.46
C GLU A 161 -23.67 7.91 -1.67
N GLY A 162 -24.99 8.11 -1.61
CA GLY A 162 -25.87 7.84 -2.74
C GLY A 162 -26.08 6.35 -3.06
N ARG A 163 -25.79 5.46 -2.11
CA ARG A 163 -26.07 4.03 -2.25
C ARG A 163 -27.58 3.77 -2.22
N ALA A 164 -28.01 2.72 -2.92
CA ALA A 164 -29.42 2.34 -3.06
C ALA A 164 -30.11 2.03 -1.72
N ASP A 165 -29.35 1.65 -0.69
CA ASP A 165 -29.87 1.38 0.65
C ASP A 165 -29.96 2.63 1.55
N GLY A 166 -29.66 3.81 1.01
CA GLY A 166 -29.76 5.10 1.71
C GLY A 166 -28.72 5.31 2.82
N ARG A 167 -27.77 4.36 2.99
CA ARG A 167 -26.70 4.45 3.98
C ARG A 167 -25.44 5.02 3.37
N VAL A 168 -24.64 5.65 4.21
CA VAL A 168 -23.28 6.09 3.87
C VAL A 168 -22.34 4.92 4.14
N TRP A 169 -21.57 4.54 3.14
CA TRP A 169 -20.56 3.50 3.25
C TRP A 169 -19.21 4.12 3.54
N PHE A 170 -18.60 3.71 4.64
CA PHE A 170 -17.23 4.05 4.98
C PHE A 170 -16.36 2.82 4.80
N HIS A 171 -15.20 2.97 4.19
CA HIS A 171 -14.21 1.90 4.17
C HIS A 171 -12.78 2.41 4.11
N THR A 172 -11.86 1.57 4.56
CA THR A 172 -10.44 1.84 4.41
C THR A 172 -9.93 1.36 3.05
N ARG A 173 -8.75 1.87 2.68
CA ARG A 173 -7.92 1.38 1.61
C ARG A 173 -6.47 1.44 2.04
N GLY A 174 -5.72 0.39 1.78
CA GLY A 174 -4.28 0.33 2.05
C GLY A 174 -3.87 -0.66 3.14
N LEU A 175 -4.82 -1.24 3.88
CA LEU A 175 -4.51 -2.26 4.89
C LEU A 175 -3.86 -3.52 4.28
N SER A 176 -4.18 -3.81 3.02
CA SER A 176 -3.56 -4.90 2.27
C SER A 176 -2.04 -4.81 2.16
N LYS A 177 -1.45 -3.59 2.26
CA LYS A 177 0.02 -3.39 2.34
C LYS A 177 0.64 -4.05 3.56
N PHE A 178 -0.16 -4.29 4.60
CA PHE A 178 0.26 -4.90 5.86
C PHE A 178 -0.15 -6.37 5.96
N GLY A 179 -0.76 -6.93 4.91
CA GLY A 179 -1.24 -8.31 4.88
C GLY A 179 -2.55 -8.54 5.61
N VAL A 180 -3.32 -7.48 5.88
CA VAL A 180 -4.66 -7.56 6.48
C VAL A 180 -5.71 -6.94 5.55
N GLU A 181 -6.94 -7.41 5.62
CA GLU A 181 -8.07 -6.90 4.84
C GLU A 181 -8.47 -5.47 5.25
N ASP A 182 -9.04 -4.72 4.30
CA ASP A 182 -9.58 -3.40 4.55
C ASP A 182 -10.85 -3.47 5.40
N LEU A 183 -11.15 -2.41 6.16
CA LEU A 183 -12.32 -2.33 7.03
C LEU A 183 -13.47 -1.62 6.34
N GLU A 184 -14.70 -1.94 6.72
CA GLU A 184 -15.87 -1.18 6.32
C GLU A 184 -16.93 -1.07 7.41
N THR A 185 -17.78 -0.05 7.27
CA THR A 185 -19.00 0.09 8.06
C THR A 185 -20.04 0.88 7.28
N TYR A 186 -21.28 0.82 7.75
CA TYR A 186 -22.39 1.59 7.20
C TYR A 186 -22.96 2.51 8.29
N ARG A 187 -23.27 3.74 7.93
CA ARG A 187 -23.87 4.74 8.84
C ARG A 187 -25.05 5.43 8.19
N ALA A 188 -25.92 5.99 9.02
CA ALA A 188 -27.00 6.85 8.55
C ALA A 188 -26.42 8.15 7.96
N PRO A 189 -27.07 8.74 6.95
CA PRO A 189 -26.65 10.02 6.39
C PRO A 189 -26.83 11.16 7.40
N GLY A 190 -26.08 12.25 7.22
CA GLY A 190 -26.17 13.45 8.05
C GLY A 190 -25.39 13.40 9.37
N LEU A 191 -24.71 12.29 9.66
CA LEU A 191 -23.76 12.19 10.78
C LEU A 191 -22.38 12.69 10.35
N SER A 192 -21.60 13.20 11.31
CA SER A 192 -20.20 13.56 11.05
C SER A 192 -19.37 12.33 10.71
N GLU A 193 -18.49 12.44 9.71
CA GLU A 193 -17.52 11.41 9.32
C GLU A 193 -16.40 11.22 10.35
N ARG A 194 -16.11 12.26 11.13
CA ARG A 194 -14.92 12.33 12.00
C ARG A 194 -14.81 11.15 12.98
N PRO A 195 -15.86 10.74 13.70
CA PRO A 195 -15.78 9.58 14.59
C PRO A 195 -15.45 8.28 13.85
N VAL A 196 -15.91 8.11 12.61
CA VAL A 196 -15.61 6.92 11.81
C VAL A 196 -14.15 6.95 11.34
N ILE A 197 -13.67 8.12 10.90
CA ILE A 197 -12.28 8.32 10.49
C ILE A 197 -11.32 8.04 11.65
N GLU A 198 -11.58 8.61 12.82
CA GLU A 198 -10.79 8.38 14.03
C GLU A 198 -10.82 6.89 14.42
N ALA A 199 -12.01 6.28 14.43
CA ALA A 199 -12.17 4.87 14.78
C ALA A 199 -11.43 3.92 13.82
N PHE A 200 -11.55 4.13 12.51
CA PHE A 200 -10.86 3.32 11.51
C PHE A 200 -9.34 3.49 11.56
N THR A 201 -8.85 4.69 11.89
CA THR A 201 -7.43 4.93 12.06
C THR A 201 -6.88 4.11 13.24
N GLU A 202 -7.54 4.14 14.39
CA GLU A 202 -7.16 3.37 15.58
C GLU A 202 -7.29 1.84 15.35
N MET A 203 -8.34 1.39 14.67
CA MET A 203 -8.51 -0.01 14.29
C MET A 203 -7.40 -0.48 13.34
N ALA A 204 -7.05 0.34 12.34
CA ALA A 204 -5.98 0.03 11.39
C ALA A 204 -4.63 -0.06 12.11
N GLU A 205 -4.36 0.83 13.06
CA GLU A 205 -3.20 0.76 13.94
C GLU A 205 -3.18 -0.58 14.70
N ALA A 206 -4.27 -0.95 15.38
CA ALA A 206 -4.37 -2.21 16.11
C ALA A 206 -4.18 -3.45 15.22
N LEU A 207 -4.80 -3.48 14.02
CA LEU A 207 -4.72 -4.62 13.10
C LEU A 207 -3.31 -4.82 12.53
N THR A 208 -2.60 -3.75 12.24
CA THR A 208 -1.22 -3.83 11.75
C THR A 208 -0.24 -4.28 12.82
N LEU A 209 -0.52 -4.02 14.12
CA LEU A 209 0.21 -4.63 15.23
C LEU A 209 -0.14 -6.11 15.41
N LEU A 210 -1.43 -6.46 15.25
CA LEU A 210 -1.90 -7.84 15.36
C LEU A 210 -1.31 -8.73 14.25
N GLY A 211 -1.06 -8.15 13.07
CA GLY A 211 -0.41 -8.82 11.94
C GLY A 211 -1.27 -9.89 11.26
N ARG A 212 -2.58 -9.94 11.57
CA ARG A 212 -3.58 -10.79 10.93
C ARG A 212 -4.94 -10.10 10.95
N ALA A 213 -5.79 -10.42 9.99
CA ALA A 213 -7.21 -10.03 10.05
C ALA A 213 -8.01 -11.03 10.92
N PRO A 214 -8.86 -10.53 11.83
CA PRO A 214 -9.81 -11.38 12.55
C PRO A 214 -10.86 -12.01 11.62
N ASN A 215 -11.28 -13.23 11.95
CA ASN A 215 -12.35 -13.90 11.20
C ASN A 215 -13.72 -13.30 11.51
N VAL A 216 -14.72 -13.62 10.68
CA VAL A 216 -16.11 -13.26 10.98
C VAL A 216 -16.54 -13.92 12.28
N GLY A 217 -17.11 -13.14 13.20
CA GLY A 217 -17.48 -13.55 14.55
C GLY A 217 -16.37 -13.36 15.59
N GLU A 218 -15.13 -13.08 15.18
CA GLU A 218 -14.06 -12.71 16.10
C GLU A 218 -14.16 -11.22 16.48
N SER A 219 -13.59 -10.92 17.64
CA SER A 219 -13.39 -9.56 18.11
C SER A 219 -11.91 -9.29 18.35
N PHE A 220 -11.52 -8.02 18.29
CA PHE A 220 -10.17 -7.56 18.59
C PHE A 220 -10.22 -6.28 19.42
N ASP A 221 -9.22 -6.14 20.30
CA ASP A 221 -9.11 -4.97 21.16
C ASP A 221 -8.45 -3.82 20.41
N VAL A 222 -8.99 -2.63 20.58
CA VAL A 222 -8.43 -1.38 20.07
C VAL A 222 -8.15 -0.46 21.26
N PRO A 223 -6.90 0.01 21.45
CA PRO A 223 -6.59 0.96 22.50
C PRO A 223 -7.52 2.18 22.45
N GLY A 224 -8.05 2.60 23.60
CA GLY A 224 -8.97 3.74 23.70
C GLY A 224 -10.45 3.41 23.47
N PHE A 225 -10.78 2.18 23.06
CA PHE A 225 -12.17 1.75 22.91
C PHE A 225 -12.67 1.09 24.20
N ASN A 226 -13.92 1.36 24.57
CA ASN A 226 -14.55 0.76 25.76
C ASN A 226 -15.01 -0.70 25.55
N LYS A 227 -15.18 -1.10 24.29
CA LYS A 227 -15.64 -2.43 23.89
C LYS A 227 -14.74 -2.95 22.76
N PRO A 228 -14.56 -4.27 22.66
CA PRO A 228 -13.80 -4.85 21.57
C PRO A 228 -14.56 -4.66 20.25
N VAL A 229 -13.82 -4.46 19.16
CA VAL A 229 -14.37 -4.32 17.82
C VAL A 229 -14.72 -5.70 17.29
N ARG A 230 -15.95 -5.89 16.80
CA ARG A 230 -16.43 -7.17 16.28
C ARG A 230 -16.42 -7.16 14.75
N VAL A 231 -15.89 -8.23 14.14
CA VAL A 231 -16.00 -8.46 12.69
C VAL A 231 -17.30 -9.21 12.42
N VAL A 232 -18.24 -8.57 11.72
CA VAL A 232 -19.58 -9.12 11.50
C VAL A 232 -19.80 -9.70 10.12
N ARG A 233 -19.02 -9.25 9.13
CA ARG A 233 -19.13 -9.71 7.75
C ARG A 233 -17.79 -9.66 7.04
N HIS A 234 -17.69 -10.48 6.00
CA HIS A 234 -16.62 -10.39 5.01
C HIS A 234 -17.23 -10.34 3.61
N ARG A 235 -16.74 -9.44 2.78
CA ARG A 235 -17.10 -9.38 1.35
C ARG A 235 -15.92 -8.96 0.50
N THR A 236 -16.05 -9.23 -0.79
CA THR A 236 -15.13 -8.73 -1.81
C THR A 236 -15.83 -7.67 -2.64
N ASP A 237 -15.18 -6.53 -2.84
CA ASP A 237 -15.64 -5.43 -3.67
C ASP A 237 -14.74 -5.27 -4.91
N GLN A 238 -15.35 -5.01 -6.07
CA GLN A 238 -14.69 -4.87 -7.37
C GLN A 238 -14.98 -3.51 -8.02
N SER A 239 -15.51 -2.54 -7.26
CA SER A 239 -15.82 -1.20 -7.78
C SER A 239 -14.55 -0.38 -8.05
N TYR A 240 -13.42 -0.81 -7.49
CA TYR A 240 -12.12 -0.17 -7.65
C TYR A 240 -11.25 -0.89 -8.67
N SER A 241 -10.15 -0.24 -9.06
CA SER A 241 -9.20 -0.80 -10.02
C SER A 241 -8.44 -2.01 -9.45
N ILE A 242 -8.48 -2.19 -8.12
CA ILE A 242 -8.03 -3.38 -7.39
C ILE A 242 -9.21 -4.07 -6.70
N ARG A 243 -9.09 -5.39 -6.52
CA ARG A 243 -10.03 -6.15 -5.68
C ARG A 243 -9.82 -5.77 -4.22
N LEU A 244 -10.86 -5.24 -3.56
CA LEU A 244 -10.85 -5.01 -2.12
C LEU A 244 -11.47 -6.20 -1.40
N ASN A 245 -10.76 -6.76 -0.42
CA ASN A 245 -11.35 -7.68 0.55
C ASN A 245 -11.65 -6.87 1.81
N LEU A 246 -12.92 -6.89 2.22
CA LEU A 246 -13.47 -6.00 3.23
C LEU A 246 -14.00 -6.78 4.41
N ARG A 247 -13.72 -6.28 5.62
CA ARG A 247 -14.25 -6.75 6.90
C ARG A 247 -15.19 -5.69 7.46
N GLU A 248 -16.47 -6.03 7.53
CA GLU A 248 -17.45 -5.16 8.18
C GLU A 248 -17.26 -5.22 9.69
N VAL A 249 -17.14 -4.05 10.32
CA VAL A 249 -16.86 -3.91 11.75
C VAL A 249 -17.93 -3.12 12.49
N GLU A 250 -18.16 -3.54 13.72
CA GLU A 250 -19.04 -2.89 14.71
C GLU A 250 -18.26 -2.66 16.01
N TRP A 251 -18.42 -1.49 16.64
CA TRP A 251 -17.65 -1.09 17.82
C TRP A 251 -18.43 -0.24 18.83
N GLU A 252 -19.75 -0.20 18.67
CA GLU A 252 -20.69 0.53 19.54
C GLU A 252 -21.53 -0.45 20.36
#